data_AF-A0A933GMB3-F1
#
_entry.id   AF-A0A933GMB3-F1
#
_cell.length_a   1.000
_cell.length_b   1.000
_cell.length_c   1.000
_cell.angle_alpha   90.00
_cell.angle_beta   90.00
_cell.angle_gamma   90.00
#
_symmetry.space_group_name_H-M   'P 1'
#
loop_
_entity.id
_entity.type
_entity.pdbx_description
1 polymer ?
#
loop_
_entity_poly.entity_id
_entity_poly.type
_entity_poly.pdbx_seq_one_letter_code
_entity_poly.pdbx_strand_id
1 'polypeptide(L)'
;MAGGGATLEEIKLSGRSKATIEFGRTLQVNPHPDPLPSRGEGTSGNLPNIPSPLRSGGKGQGEGPQKRKFLNNQDIQTAGKWLWECFRVPDYILGLPIGVHETDLFFHVLEEISGLPTPSKYEMERGRLIDSYVDAHKYVFQKRAIVYGEEDLVIGLASFLSEIGIIPVICASGGQSGRLKHCLSAVVPGLISEISVCDDADFMDMAEKAESMSPDLVIGNSKGYFLARKLGIPLVRVGFPIHDRIGGQRLLHLGYRGAQRLFDDITNTLLREKQDKSEVGYSYM
;
A
#
# COMPACT_ATOMS: atom_id res chain seq x y z
N MET A 1 14.97 -38.95 -40.31
CA MET A 1 15.77 -37.72 -40.13
C MET A 1 15.06 -36.83 -39.11
N ALA A 2 15.80 -36.47 -38.05
CA ALA A 2 15.60 -35.40 -37.04
C ALA A 2 14.18 -35.16 -36.48
N GLY A 3 13.87 -35.30 -35.18
CA GLY A 3 14.69 -35.42 -33.97
C GLY A 3 14.85 -34.08 -33.25
N GLY A 4 14.44 -34.04 -31.97
CA GLY A 4 14.68 -32.95 -31.00
C GLY A 4 13.39 -32.55 -30.26
N GLY A 5 13.00 -33.12 -29.12
CA GLY A 5 13.81 -33.72 -28.05
C GLY A 5 14.19 -32.64 -27.03
N ALA A 6 13.28 -32.34 -26.10
CA ALA A 6 13.55 -31.45 -24.98
C ALA A 6 14.64 -32.08 -24.09
N THR A 7 15.78 -31.43 -24.00
CA THR A 7 16.86 -31.84 -23.08
C THR A 7 16.81 -30.99 -21.82
N LEU A 8 16.55 -31.67 -20.72
CA LEU A 8 16.87 -31.26 -19.35
C LEU A 8 18.36 -30.90 -19.29
N GLU A 9 18.70 -29.65 -18.94
CA GLU A 9 20.07 -29.31 -18.61
C GLU A 9 20.36 -29.63 -17.14
N GLU A 10 21.35 -30.49 -16.96
CA GLU A 10 21.95 -30.93 -15.71
C GLU A 10 22.55 -29.75 -14.93
N ILE A 11 22.18 -29.63 -13.66
CA ILE A 11 22.86 -28.74 -12.71
C ILE A 11 24.17 -29.41 -12.28
N LYS A 12 25.30 -29.00 -12.88
CA LYS A 12 26.64 -29.29 -12.34
C LYS A 12 26.95 -28.33 -11.19
N LEU A 13 26.87 -28.84 -9.95
CA LEU A 13 27.40 -28.16 -8.77
C LEU A 13 28.90 -28.41 -8.68
N SER A 14 29.71 -27.42 -9.08
CA SER A 14 31.14 -27.38 -8.73
C SER A 14 31.48 -26.05 -8.03
N GLY A 15 31.82 -26.16 -6.74
CA GLY A 15 32.79 -25.30 -6.05
C GLY A 15 32.45 -23.82 -5.83
N ARG A 16 32.12 -23.49 -4.56
CA ARG A 16 32.10 -22.15 -3.93
C ARG A 16 31.04 -21.19 -4.47
N SER A 17 29.80 -21.32 -3.98
CA SER A 17 28.69 -20.41 -4.29
C SER A 17 28.80 -19.07 -3.57
N LYS A 18 29.13 -18.01 -4.30
CA LYS A 18 28.44 -16.71 -4.14
C LYS A 18 27.32 -16.71 -5.17
N ALA A 19 26.08 -16.84 -4.71
CA ALA A 19 24.92 -16.69 -5.58
C ALA A 19 24.71 -15.19 -5.83
N THR A 20 25.17 -14.70 -6.97
CA THR A 20 24.76 -13.39 -7.50
C THR A 20 23.50 -13.62 -8.31
N ILE A 21 22.37 -13.12 -7.83
CA ILE A 21 21.13 -13.09 -8.60
C ILE A 21 21.16 -11.81 -9.44
N GLU A 22 21.54 -11.92 -10.71
CA GLU A 22 21.38 -10.82 -11.67
C GLU A 22 19.94 -10.80 -12.18
N PHE A 23 19.14 -9.82 -11.72
CA PHE A 23 17.91 -9.46 -12.40
C PHE A 23 18.19 -8.45 -13.50
N GLY A 24 18.73 -8.95 -14.61
CA GLY A 24 18.78 -8.22 -15.87
C GLY A 24 17.39 -8.09 -16.49
N ARG A 25 16.65 -7.05 -16.11
CA ARG A 25 15.61 -6.45 -16.95
C ARG A 25 15.69 -4.94 -16.82
N THR A 26 16.06 -4.28 -17.92
CA THR A 26 15.78 -2.86 -18.14
C THR A 26 14.27 -2.70 -18.08
N LEU A 27 13.76 -2.32 -16.90
CA LEU A 27 12.36 -1.93 -16.76
C LEU A 27 12.20 -0.60 -17.48
N GLN A 28 11.45 -0.60 -18.57
CA GLN A 28 10.81 0.62 -19.02
C GLN A 28 9.99 1.13 -17.84
N VAL A 29 10.37 2.29 -17.32
CA VAL A 29 9.59 3.03 -16.33
C VAL A 29 8.30 3.40 -17.04
N ASN A 30 7.30 2.53 -16.96
CA ASN A 30 5.94 2.89 -17.32
C ASN A 30 5.50 3.86 -16.22
N PRO A 31 5.22 5.13 -16.53
CA PRO A 31 4.73 6.05 -15.53
C PRO A 31 3.48 5.46 -14.88
N HIS A 32 3.45 5.45 -13.55
CA HIS A 32 2.23 5.15 -12.81
C HIS A 32 1.13 6.11 -13.30
N PRO A 33 -0.11 5.65 -13.55
CA PRO A 33 -1.19 6.53 -13.97
C PRO A 33 -1.39 7.67 -12.95
N ASP A 34 -1.63 8.91 -13.41
CA ASP A 34 -1.73 10.17 -12.63
C ASP A 34 -2.20 10.03 -11.17
N PRO A 35 -1.63 10.84 -10.25
CA PRO A 35 -2.00 10.82 -8.84
C PRO A 35 -3.48 11.18 -8.68
N LEU A 36 -4.15 10.43 -7.82
CA LEU A 36 -5.58 10.55 -7.59
C LEU A 36 -5.83 11.76 -6.69
N PRO A 37 -6.95 12.49 -6.89
CA PRO A 37 -7.22 13.68 -6.10
C PRO A 37 -7.49 13.31 -4.65
N SER A 38 -6.51 13.52 -3.76
CA SER A 38 -6.67 13.32 -2.32
C SER A 38 -7.28 14.55 -1.65
N ARG A 39 -8.31 14.34 -0.81
CA ARG A 39 -8.88 15.37 0.06
C ARG A 39 -8.30 15.23 1.46
N GLY A 40 -7.10 15.76 1.68
CA GLY A 40 -6.51 15.86 3.00
C GLY A 40 -6.98 17.11 3.75
N GLU A 41 -7.94 16.98 4.66
CA GLU A 41 -8.17 18.01 5.69
C GLU A 41 -7.15 17.84 6.82
N GLY A 42 -6.09 18.66 6.78
CA GLY A 42 -5.07 18.69 7.83
C GLY A 42 -5.63 19.24 9.14
N THR A 43 -5.66 18.43 10.19
CA THR A 43 -5.77 18.93 11.57
C THR A 43 -4.71 18.29 12.45
N SER A 44 -3.74 19.09 12.88
CA SER A 44 -2.92 18.84 14.06
C SER A 44 -2.05 20.07 14.32
N GLY A 45 -2.46 20.90 15.29
CA GLY A 45 -1.69 22.03 15.77
C GLY A 45 -0.58 21.61 16.76
N ASN A 46 0.60 22.23 16.63
CA ASN A 46 1.12 23.19 17.61
C ASN A 46 2.47 23.71 17.13
N LEU A 47 2.50 24.95 16.63
CA LEU A 47 3.72 25.75 16.43
C LEU A 47 3.46 27.16 17.00
N PRO A 48 4.50 27.81 17.55
CA PRO A 48 4.36 29.06 18.31
C PRO A 48 3.82 30.20 17.44
N ASN A 49 3.04 31.07 18.09
CA ASN A 49 2.31 32.22 17.54
C ASN A 49 3.15 33.06 16.55
N ILE A 50 2.93 32.84 15.25
CA ILE A 50 3.26 33.81 14.20
C ILE A 50 1.94 34.46 13.80
N PRO A 51 1.75 35.79 13.98
CA PRO A 51 0.49 36.43 13.64
C PRO A 51 0.27 36.35 12.12
N SER A 52 -0.70 35.53 11.73
CA SER A 52 -1.13 35.36 10.34
C SER A 52 -2.07 36.50 9.95
N PRO A 53 -1.85 37.23 8.83
CA PRO A 53 -2.62 38.41 8.48
C PRO A 53 -3.90 38.03 7.71
N LEU A 54 -4.82 37.29 8.33
CA LEU A 54 -6.13 37.00 7.71
C LEU A 54 -7.25 36.89 8.75
N ARG A 55 -7.75 38.04 9.23
CA ARG A 55 -9.19 38.29 9.49
C ARG A 55 -9.43 39.76 9.90
N SER A 56 -9.68 40.61 8.91
CA SER A 56 -10.51 41.81 9.11
C SER A 56 -11.85 41.58 8.43
N GLY A 57 -12.94 41.84 9.15
CA GLY A 57 -14.28 41.38 8.84
C GLY A 57 -14.96 42.04 7.63
N GLY A 58 -15.98 41.35 7.14
CA GLY A 58 -17.03 41.86 6.27
C GLY A 58 -18.25 40.95 6.37
N LYS A 59 -19.34 41.44 6.97
CA LYS A 59 -20.65 40.77 6.95
C LYS A 59 -21.21 40.86 5.53
N GLY A 60 -21.36 39.72 4.85
CA GLY A 60 -22.08 39.58 3.58
C GLY A 60 -23.33 38.72 3.77
N GLN A 61 -24.45 39.21 3.22
CA GLN A 61 -25.81 38.69 3.36
C GLN A 61 -25.99 37.29 2.75
N GLY A 62 -27.02 36.58 3.21
CA GLY A 62 -27.26 35.17 2.89
C GLY A 62 -27.70 34.89 1.45
N GLU A 63 -27.31 33.71 0.98
CA GLU A 63 -27.89 33.03 -0.18
C GLU A 63 -28.12 31.55 0.17
N GLY A 64 -29.25 31.00 -0.29
CA GLY A 64 -29.75 29.65 0.02
C GLY A 64 -28.93 28.50 -0.58
N PRO A 65 -29.38 27.24 -0.43
CA PRO A 65 -28.57 26.07 -0.76
C PRO A 65 -28.39 25.94 -2.28
N GLN A 66 -27.23 26.37 -2.77
CA GLN A 66 -26.83 26.12 -4.15
C GLN A 66 -26.62 24.61 -4.35
N LYS A 67 -27.39 24.02 -5.28
CA LYS A 67 -27.16 22.68 -5.82
C LYS A 67 -25.69 22.55 -6.24
N ARG A 68 -24.93 21.70 -5.54
CA ARG A 68 -23.55 21.37 -5.92
C ARG A 68 -23.56 20.79 -7.34
N LYS A 69 -23.01 21.55 -8.29
CA LYS A 69 -22.64 21.02 -9.60
C LYS A 69 -21.57 19.95 -9.36
N PHE A 70 -21.86 18.71 -9.75
CA PHE A 70 -20.85 17.67 -9.88
C PHE A 70 -19.88 18.14 -10.97
N LEU A 71 -18.64 18.45 -10.58
CA LEU A 71 -17.56 18.68 -11.53
C LEU A 71 -17.28 17.36 -12.22
N ASN A 72 -17.29 17.34 -13.55
CA ASN A 72 -16.82 16.20 -14.32
C ASN A 72 -15.39 15.86 -13.86
N ASN A 73 -15.16 14.61 -13.47
CA ASN A 73 -13.91 14.13 -12.86
C ASN A 73 -12.68 14.17 -13.81
N GLN A 74 -12.86 14.62 -15.06
CA GLN A 74 -11.81 14.62 -16.08
C GLN A 74 -10.88 15.85 -16.03
N ASP A 75 -11.23 16.90 -15.28
CA ASP A 75 -10.47 18.16 -15.22
C ASP A 75 -10.03 18.54 -13.79
N ILE A 76 -9.77 17.56 -12.91
CA ILE A 76 -9.14 17.89 -11.63
C ILE A 76 -7.64 18.11 -11.88
N GLN A 77 -7.25 19.38 -11.99
CA GLN A 77 -5.84 19.78 -12.02
C GLN A 77 -5.20 19.37 -10.68
N THR A 78 -4.31 18.39 -10.71
CA THR A 78 -3.54 17.98 -9.52
C THR A 78 -2.55 19.08 -9.14
N ALA A 79 -2.14 19.12 -7.88
CA ALA A 79 -1.14 20.09 -7.41
C ALA A 79 0.18 19.97 -8.19
N GLY A 80 0.62 18.74 -8.52
CA GLY A 80 1.81 18.49 -9.34
C GLY A 80 1.69 19.09 -10.75
N LYS A 81 0.56 18.83 -11.43
CA LYS A 81 0.28 19.41 -12.75
C LYS A 81 0.27 20.94 -12.73
N TRP A 82 -0.35 21.54 -11.71
CA TRP A 82 -0.34 22.99 -11.53
C TRP A 82 1.08 23.56 -11.35
N LEU A 83 1.91 22.91 -10.52
CA LEU A 83 3.30 23.32 -10.30
C LEU A 83 4.14 23.24 -11.58
N TRP A 84 3.94 22.20 -12.40
CA TRP A 84 4.60 22.09 -13.71
C TRP A 84 4.15 23.19 -14.67
N GLU A 85 2.84 23.42 -14.80
CA GLU A 85 2.29 24.39 -15.75
C GLU A 85 2.66 25.84 -15.40
N CYS A 86 2.61 26.20 -14.12
CA CYS A 86 2.86 27.58 -13.66
C CYS A 86 4.33 27.87 -13.37
N PHE A 87 5.10 26.89 -12.88
CA PHE A 87 6.46 27.13 -12.36
C PHE A 87 7.52 26.23 -12.98
N ARG A 88 7.15 25.32 -13.89
CA ARG A 88 8.08 24.35 -14.52
C ARG A 88 8.83 23.49 -13.51
N VAL A 89 8.23 23.26 -12.34
CA VAL A 89 8.73 22.29 -11.36
C VAL A 89 8.45 20.89 -11.93
N PRO A 90 9.47 20.04 -12.15
CA PRO A 90 9.26 18.69 -12.68
C PRO A 90 8.29 17.90 -11.80
N ASP A 91 7.36 17.18 -12.44
CA ASP A 91 6.35 16.36 -11.77
C ASP A 91 6.77 14.89 -11.82
N TYR A 92 6.92 14.27 -10.65
CA TYR A 92 7.28 12.85 -10.50
C TYR A 92 6.12 12.12 -9.81
N ILE A 93 5.48 11.22 -10.55
CA ILE A 93 4.30 10.48 -10.08
C ILE A 93 4.77 9.12 -9.59
N LEU A 94 4.60 8.88 -8.30
CA LEU A 94 5.04 7.67 -7.60
C LEU A 94 3.89 7.07 -6.79
N GLY A 95 3.95 5.76 -6.58
CA GLY A 95 3.13 5.10 -5.57
C GLY A 95 3.54 5.52 -4.15
N LEU A 96 2.73 5.14 -3.16
CA LEU A 96 3.16 5.28 -1.77
C LEU A 96 4.34 4.35 -1.52
N PRO A 97 5.47 4.82 -0.94
CA PRO A 97 6.66 4.01 -0.71
C PRO A 97 6.42 3.02 0.44
N ILE A 98 5.68 1.95 0.16
CA ILE A 98 5.34 0.85 1.06
C ILE A 98 5.92 -0.43 0.45
N GLY A 99 6.63 -1.23 1.23
CA GLY A 99 7.39 -2.37 0.73
C GLY A 99 8.75 -1.99 0.17
N VAL A 100 9.48 -2.97 -0.35
CA VAL A 100 10.79 -2.78 -0.97
C VAL A 100 10.64 -2.09 -2.32
N HIS A 101 9.73 -2.54 -3.17
CA HIS A 101 9.63 -2.08 -4.55
C HIS A 101 9.32 -0.58 -4.68
N GLU A 102 8.23 -0.11 -4.07
CA GLU A 102 7.85 1.30 -4.14
C GLU A 102 8.83 2.20 -3.38
N THR A 103 9.47 1.68 -2.33
CA THR A 103 10.52 2.42 -1.63
C THR A 103 11.79 2.54 -2.47
N ASP A 104 12.20 1.49 -3.18
CA ASP A 104 13.34 1.51 -4.11
C ASP A 104 13.09 2.55 -5.22
N LEU A 105 11.89 2.59 -5.80
CA LEU A 105 11.49 3.59 -6.80
C LEU A 105 11.56 5.02 -6.24
N PHE A 106 11.09 5.22 -5.02
CA PHE A 106 11.16 6.52 -4.34
C PHE A 106 12.61 6.98 -4.14
N PHE A 107 13.49 6.11 -3.65
CA PHE A 107 14.91 6.45 -3.50
C PHE A 107 15.58 6.68 -4.85
N HIS A 108 15.25 5.91 -5.88
CA HIS A 108 15.79 6.10 -7.22
C HIS A 108 15.49 7.52 -7.76
N VAL A 109 14.26 8.01 -7.62
CA VAL A 109 13.91 9.38 -8.02
C VAL A 109 14.67 10.42 -7.19
N LEU A 110 14.88 10.19 -5.89
CA LEU A 110 15.70 11.09 -5.07
C LEU A 110 17.17 11.11 -5.52
N GLU A 111 17.72 9.98 -5.95
CA GLU A 111 19.07 9.91 -6.52
C GLU A 111 19.14 10.68 -7.85
N GLU A 112 18.14 10.53 -8.73
CA GLU A 112 18.08 11.28 -10.00
C GLU A 112 18.01 12.80 -9.77
N ILE A 113 17.20 13.24 -8.81
CA ILE A 113 17.03 14.68 -8.50
C ILE A 113 18.28 15.25 -7.83
N SER A 114 18.92 14.51 -6.91
CA SER A 114 20.03 15.02 -6.10
C SER A 114 21.41 14.79 -6.72
N GLY A 115 21.54 13.81 -7.62
CA GLY A 115 22.83 13.30 -8.12
C GLY A 115 23.67 12.60 -7.06
N LEU A 116 23.10 12.30 -5.88
CA LEU A 116 23.78 11.64 -4.77
C LEU A 116 23.24 10.22 -4.60
N PRO A 117 24.10 9.24 -4.25
CA PRO A 117 23.65 7.89 -3.99
C PRO A 117 22.84 7.80 -2.68
N THR A 118 21.99 6.78 -2.58
CA THR A 118 21.26 6.46 -1.36
C THR A 118 22.22 6.30 -0.17
N PRO A 119 22.00 7.02 0.94
CA PRO A 119 22.84 6.88 2.12
C PRO A 119 22.84 5.46 2.68
N SER A 120 24.02 4.94 3.04
CA SER A 120 24.22 3.56 3.52
C SER A 120 23.27 3.11 4.65
N LYS A 121 22.83 4.03 5.52
CA LYS A 121 21.84 3.72 6.56
C LYS A 121 20.53 3.16 5.99
N TYR A 122 20.08 3.62 4.82
CA TYR A 122 18.85 3.15 4.17
C TYR A 122 19.08 1.86 3.39
N GLU A 123 20.25 1.67 2.78
CA GLU A 123 20.64 0.38 2.20
C GLU A 123 20.65 -0.73 3.26
N MET A 124 21.12 -0.41 4.47
CA MET A 124 21.06 -1.32 5.62
C MET A 124 19.63 -1.60 6.09
N GLU A 125 18.74 -0.60 6.09
CA GLU A 125 17.32 -0.82 6.39
C GLU A 125 16.66 -1.73 5.36
N ARG A 126 16.93 -1.51 4.07
CA ARG A 126 16.48 -2.37 2.96
C ARG A 126 16.97 -3.80 3.13
N GLY A 127 18.25 -3.99 3.45
CA GLY A 127 18.83 -5.32 3.67
C GLY A 127 18.16 -6.08 4.82
N ARG A 128 17.89 -5.41 5.95
CA ARG A 128 17.18 -6.00 7.11
C ARG A 128 15.73 -6.36 6.78
N LEU A 129 15.07 -5.56 5.96
CA LEU A 129 13.71 -5.83 5.51
C LEU A 129 13.65 -7.11 4.67
N ILE A 130 14.56 -7.26 3.71
CA ILE A 130 14.65 -8.46 2.87
C ILE A 130 14.98 -9.69 3.72
N ASP A 131 15.91 -9.57 4.67
CA ASP A 131 16.24 -10.64 5.62
C ASP A 131 15.01 -11.10 6.42
N SER A 132 14.22 -10.14 6.92
CA SER A 132 12.97 -10.42 7.64
C SER A 132 11.93 -11.12 6.76
N TYR A 133 11.84 -10.75 5.47
CA TYR A 133 10.96 -11.46 4.54
C TYR A 133 11.36 -12.93 4.43
N VAL A 134 12.66 -13.23 4.32
CA VAL A 134 13.14 -14.63 4.26
C VAL A 134 12.78 -15.39 5.53
N ASP A 135 12.91 -14.78 6.71
CA ASP A 135 12.60 -15.45 7.99
C ASP A 135 11.12 -15.80 8.15
N ALA A 136 10.23 -14.90 7.73
CA ALA A 136 8.81 -14.99 8.03
C ALA A 136 7.89 -15.30 6.83
N HIS A 137 8.43 -15.40 5.60
CA HIS A 137 7.61 -15.66 4.40
C HIS A 137 6.65 -16.86 4.57
N LYS A 138 7.10 -17.94 5.22
CA LYS A 138 6.31 -19.15 5.45
C LYS A 138 5.02 -18.92 6.26
N TYR A 139 4.93 -17.84 7.02
CA TYR A 139 3.74 -17.50 7.83
C TYR A 139 2.73 -16.64 7.07
N VAL A 140 3.20 -15.87 6.08
CA VAL A 140 2.38 -14.92 5.31
C VAL A 140 2.03 -15.44 3.91
N PHE A 141 2.83 -16.35 3.35
CA PHE A 141 2.65 -16.85 1.98
C PHE A 141 1.26 -17.47 1.79
N GLN A 142 0.60 -17.10 0.68
CA GLN A 142 -0.77 -17.48 0.30
C GLN A 142 -1.87 -17.05 1.28
N LYS A 143 -1.56 -16.21 2.28
CA LYS A 143 -2.61 -15.60 3.09
C LYS A 143 -3.43 -14.65 2.25
N ARG A 144 -4.71 -14.52 2.59
CA ARG A 144 -5.69 -13.78 1.81
C ARG A 144 -6.17 -12.57 2.59
N ALA A 145 -6.01 -11.36 2.06
CA ALA A 145 -6.30 -10.12 2.78
C ALA A 145 -7.46 -9.33 2.16
N ILE A 146 -8.31 -8.78 3.02
CA ILE A 146 -9.15 -7.63 2.66
C ILE A 146 -8.33 -6.37 2.95
N VAL A 147 -8.23 -5.47 1.96
CA VAL A 147 -7.57 -4.17 2.09
C VAL A 147 -8.57 -3.08 1.79
N TYR A 148 -8.66 -2.08 2.69
CA TYR A 148 -9.49 -0.91 2.42
C TYR A 148 -8.91 0.39 2.98
N GLY A 149 -9.29 1.51 2.34
CA GLY A 149 -8.82 2.83 2.72
C GLY A 149 -8.96 3.86 1.60
N GLU A 150 -8.13 4.88 1.63
CA GLU A 150 -7.94 5.81 0.51
C GLU A 150 -7.30 5.08 -0.68
N GLU A 151 -7.61 5.48 -1.91
CA GLU A 151 -7.22 4.75 -3.12
C GLU A 151 -5.70 4.52 -3.20
N ASP A 152 -4.88 5.56 -2.99
CA ASP A 152 -3.41 5.46 -3.02
C ASP A 152 -2.88 4.51 -1.93
N LEU A 153 -3.50 4.52 -0.74
CA LEU A 153 -3.15 3.61 0.34
C LEU A 153 -3.49 2.16 0.01
N VAL A 154 -4.65 1.92 -0.59
CA VAL A 154 -5.08 0.59 -1.02
C VAL A 154 -4.14 0.05 -2.09
N ILE A 155 -3.74 0.87 -3.06
CA ILE A 155 -2.79 0.50 -4.11
C ILE A 155 -1.42 0.15 -3.51
N GLY A 156 -0.88 1.02 -2.65
CA GLY A 156 0.41 0.79 -2.00
C GLY A 156 0.42 -0.46 -1.09
N LEU A 157 -0.67 -0.69 -0.34
CA LEU A 157 -0.83 -1.89 0.45
C LEU A 157 -0.97 -3.14 -0.43
N ALA A 158 -1.75 -3.10 -1.50
CA ALA A 158 -1.89 -4.25 -2.41
C ALA A 158 -0.55 -4.63 -3.06
N SER A 159 0.24 -3.63 -3.49
CA SER A 159 1.60 -3.81 -4.02
C SER A 159 2.49 -4.53 -2.99
N PHE A 160 2.56 -3.99 -1.77
CA PHE A 160 3.35 -4.56 -0.69
C PHE A 160 2.89 -5.97 -0.28
N LEU A 161 1.59 -6.22 -0.19
CA LEU A 161 1.06 -7.54 0.15
C LEU A 161 1.43 -8.58 -0.91
N SER A 162 1.30 -8.23 -2.19
CA SER A 162 1.73 -9.10 -3.29
C SER A 162 3.24 -9.36 -3.24
N GLU A 163 4.06 -8.36 -2.88
CA GLU A 163 5.50 -8.48 -2.71
C GLU A 163 5.87 -9.55 -1.66
N ILE A 164 5.16 -9.59 -0.52
CA ILE A 164 5.40 -10.56 0.55
C ILE A 164 4.63 -11.89 0.39
N GLY A 165 3.90 -12.05 -0.72
CA GLY A 165 3.16 -13.28 -1.04
C GLY A 165 1.77 -13.42 -0.41
N ILE A 166 1.18 -12.34 0.08
CA ILE A 166 -0.22 -12.25 0.49
C ILE A 166 -1.08 -11.86 -0.72
N ILE A 167 -2.24 -12.51 -0.89
CA ILE A 167 -3.19 -12.26 -1.97
C ILE A 167 -4.23 -11.24 -1.49
N PRO A 168 -4.27 -10.00 -2.02
CA PRO A 168 -5.24 -8.98 -1.61
C PRO A 168 -6.60 -9.22 -2.29
N VAL A 169 -7.33 -10.25 -1.84
CA VAL A 169 -8.57 -10.76 -2.47
C VAL A 169 -9.68 -9.72 -2.59
N ILE A 170 -9.72 -8.73 -1.70
CA ILE A 170 -10.66 -7.61 -1.78
C ILE A 170 -9.88 -6.32 -1.59
N CYS A 171 -10.00 -5.40 -2.54
CA CYS A 171 -9.45 -4.04 -2.46
C CYS A 171 -10.59 -3.04 -2.56
N ALA A 172 -10.86 -2.31 -1.48
CA ALA A 172 -12.00 -1.40 -1.41
C ALA A 172 -11.59 0.03 -1.08
N SER A 173 -12.23 1.00 -1.73
CA SER A 173 -12.07 2.41 -1.38
C SER A 173 -13.41 3.14 -1.39
N GLY A 174 -13.55 4.14 -0.52
CA GLY A 174 -14.63 5.13 -0.59
C GLY A 174 -14.36 6.23 -1.63
N GLY A 175 -13.22 6.15 -2.34
CA GLY A 175 -12.94 7.00 -3.48
C GLY A 175 -13.83 6.65 -4.68
N GLN A 176 -14.05 7.65 -5.53
CA GLN A 176 -14.90 7.56 -6.72
C GLN A 176 -14.12 7.99 -7.97
N SER A 177 -12.80 7.76 -8.01
CA SER A 177 -11.99 8.15 -9.18
C SER A 177 -12.29 7.30 -10.41
N GLY A 178 -12.77 6.06 -10.20
CA GLY A 178 -12.92 5.06 -11.26
C GLY A 178 -11.59 4.49 -11.78
N ARG A 179 -10.47 4.80 -11.11
CA ARG A 179 -9.11 4.43 -11.54
C ARG A 179 -8.50 3.31 -10.69
N LEU A 180 -9.08 2.99 -9.54
CA LEU A 180 -8.53 2.01 -8.59
C LEU A 180 -8.20 0.67 -9.26
N LYS A 181 -9.15 0.08 -10.00
CA LYS A 181 -8.93 -1.19 -10.70
C LYS A 181 -7.79 -1.12 -11.72
N HIS A 182 -7.68 -0.02 -12.45
CA HIS A 182 -6.62 0.19 -13.44
C HIS A 182 -5.26 0.28 -12.75
N CYS A 183 -5.15 1.06 -11.67
CA CYS A 183 -3.91 1.17 -10.90
C CYS A 183 -3.51 -0.16 -10.25
N LEU A 184 -4.46 -0.91 -9.68
CA LEU A 184 -4.22 -2.25 -9.13
C LEU A 184 -3.71 -3.21 -10.20
N SER A 185 -4.24 -3.14 -11.43
CA SER A 185 -3.75 -3.96 -12.55
C SER A 185 -2.28 -3.69 -12.88
N ALA A 186 -1.79 -2.47 -12.63
CA ALA A 186 -0.40 -2.10 -12.88
C ALA A 186 0.56 -2.60 -11.80
N VAL A 187 0.16 -2.53 -10.52
CA VAL A 187 1.02 -2.92 -9.39
C VAL A 187 0.96 -4.40 -9.03
N VAL A 188 -0.18 -5.07 -9.30
CA VAL A 188 -0.38 -6.50 -9.02
C VAL A 188 -0.95 -7.26 -10.23
N PRO A 189 -0.27 -7.22 -11.41
CA PRO A 189 -0.80 -7.75 -12.66
C PRO A 189 -1.11 -9.25 -12.60
N GLY A 190 -0.33 -10.03 -11.84
CA GLY A 190 -0.51 -11.49 -11.73
C GLY A 190 -1.70 -11.92 -10.88
N LEU A 191 -2.23 -11.02 -10.03
CA LEU A 191 -3.30 -11.34 -9.09
C LEU A 191 -4.62 -10.65 -9.43
N ILE A 192 -4.65 -9.74 -10.40
CA ILE A 192 -5.83 -8.89 -10.66
C ILE A 192 -7.12 -9.69 -10.91
N SER A 193 -7.05 -10.88 -11.49
CA SER A 193 -8.20 -11.77 -11.68
C SER A 193 -8.77 -12.35 -10.38
N GLU A 194 -7.97 -12.39 -9.32
CA GLU A 194 -8.34 -12.87 -7.99
C GLU A 194 -8.81 -11.73 -7.06
N ILE A 195 -8.65 -10.48 -7.48
CA ILE A 195 -8.99 -9.29 -6.68
C ILE A 195 -10.42 -8.83 -7.01
N SER A 196 -11.27 -8.79 -6.00
CA SER A 196 -12.53 -8.05 -6.06
C SER A 196 -12.26 -6.58 -5.74
N VAL A 197 -12.29 -5.74 -6.78
CA VAL A 197 -12.17 -4.28 -6.60
C VAL A 197 -13.54 -3.70 -6.30
N CYS A 198 -13.61 -2.89 -5.25
CA CYS A 198 -14.84 -2.30 -4.75
C CYS A 198 -14.68 -0.77 -4.66
N ASP A 199 -15.21 -0.04 -5.65
CA ASP A 199 -15.32 1.41 -5.62
C ASP A 199 -16.58 1.82 -4.85
N ASP A 200 -16.53 2.90 -4.08
CA ASP A 200 -17.64 3.43 -3.27
C ASP A 200 -18.29 2.41 -2.30
N ALA A 201 -17.54 1.38 -1.90
CA ALA A 201 -18.11 0.24 -1.18
C ALA A 201 -18.13 0.43 0.34
N ASP A 202 -19.16 -0.13 0.96
CA ASP A 202 -19.30 -0.16 2.40
C ASP A 202 -18.80 -1.50 3.02
N PHE A 203 -18.84 -1.58 4.36
CA PHE A 203 -18.40 -2.79 5.06
C PHE A 203 -19.31 -4.00 4.87
N MET A 204 -20.57 -3.79 4.49
CA MET A 204 -21.52 -4.87 4.24
C MET A 204 -21.24 -5.51 2.88
N ASP A 205 -20.98 -4.70 1.85
CA ASP A 205 -20.58 -5.18 0.52
C ASP A 205 -19.31 -6.03 0.59
N MET A 206 -18.32 -5.58 1.36
CA MET A 206 -17.09 -6.34 1.60
C MET A 206 -17.36 -7.65 2.34
N ALA A 207 -18.27 -7.67 3.31
CA ALA A 207 -18.60 -8.87 4.06
C ALA A 207 -19.26 -9.93 3.18
N GLU A 208 -20.20 -9.55 2.31
CA GLU A 208 -20.86 -10.47 1.39
C GLU A 208 -19.85 -11.10 0.41
N LYS A 209 -19.00 -10.29 -0.20
CA LYS A 209 -17.94 -10.78 -1.10
C LYS A 209 -16.96 -11.72 -0.40
N ALA A 210 -16.61 -11.41 0.85
CA ALA A 210 -15.66 -12.19 1.64
C ALA A 210 -16.11 -13.64 1.89
N GLU A 211 -17.42 -13.93 1.90
CA GLU A 211 -17.95 -15.30 2.11
C GLU A 211 -17.40 -16.31 1.09
N SER A 212 -17.28 -15.89 -0.17
CA SER A 212 -16.77 -16.73 -1.26
C SER A 212 -15.25 -16.71 -1.41
N MET A 213 -14.56 -15.80 -0.70
CA MET A 213 -13.15 -15.52 -0.90
C MET A 213 -12.27 -15.91 0.29
N SER A 214 -12.84 -16.33 1.42
CA SER A 214 -12.11 -16.86 2.59
C SER A 214 -10.85 -16.07 2.99
N PRO A 215 -10.97 -14.77 3.31
CA PRO A 215 -9.83 -13.97 3.77
C PRO A 215 -9.33 -14.43 5.15
N ASP A 216 -8.03 -14.34 5.40
CA ASP A 216 -7.36 -14.62 6.66
C ASP A 216 -7.22 -13.38 7.56
N LEU A 217 -7.22 -12.17 6.97
CA LEU A 217 -7.05 -10.91 7.71
C LEU A 217 -7.70 -9.72 7.00
N VAL A 218 -7.96 -8.67 7.77
CA VAL A 218 -8.39 -7.35 7.28
C VAL A 218 -7.28 -6.34 7.56
N ILE A 219 -7.00 -5.45 6.59
CA ILE A 219 -6.05 -4.36 6.72
C ILE A 219 -6.73 -3.04 6.38
N GLY A 220 -6.72 -2.11 7.34
CA GLY A 220 -7.33 -0.78 7.18
C GLY A 220 -7.49 -0.07 8.52
N ASN A 221 -8.33 0.96 8.57
CA ASN A 221 -8.48 1.81 9.76
C ASN A 221 -9.33 1.18 10.90
N SER A 222 -9.67 1.91 11.97
CA SER A 222 -10.46 1.33 13.07
C SER A 222 -11.91 0.95 12.70
N LYS A 223 -12.48 1.49 11.61
CA LYS A 223 -13.89 1.28 11.26
C LYS A 223 -14.18 -0.16 10.79
N GLY A 224 -13.19 -0.83 10.20
CA GLY A 224 -13.29 -2.22 9.78
C GLY A 224 -13.26 -3.22 10.93
N TYR A 225 -13.18 -2.77 12.19
CA TYR A 225 -13.31 -3.67 13.33
C TYR A 225 -14.65 -4.42 13.33
N PHE A 226 -15.73 -3.79 12.85
CA PHE A 226 -17.01 -4.46 12.64
C PHE A 226 -16.90 -5.62 11.64
N LEU A 227 -16.25 -5.38 10.49
CA LEU A 227 -16.03 -6.39 9.45
C LEU A 227 -15.19 -7.57 9.97
N ALA A 228 -14.07 -7.27 10.64
CA ALA A 228 -13.21 -8.26 11.25
C ALA A 228 -13.96 -9.14 12.27
N ARG A 229 -14.81 -8.54 13.11
CA ARG A 229 -15.66 -9.27 14.07
C ARG A 229 -16.71 -10.14 13.38
N LYS A 230 -17.32 -9.65 12.30
CA LYS A 230 -18.32 -10.42 11.54
C LYS A 230 -17.71 -11.63 10.86
N LEU A 231 -16.49 -11.50 10.32
CA LEU A 231 -15.78 -12.56 9.61
C LEU A 231 -14.99 -13.50 10.54
N GLY A 232 -14.77 -13.13 11.80
CA GLY A 232 -13.99 -13.93 12.74
C GLY A 232 -12.50 -14.02 12.38
N ILE A 233 -11.96 -12.92 11.84
CA ILE A 233 -10.56 -12.78 11.41
C ILE A 233 -9.94 -11.50 11.98
N PRO A 234 -8.60 -11.44 12.14
CA PRO A 234 -7.95 -10.29 12.75
C PRO A 234 -7.91 -9.04 11.87
N LEU A 235 -7.78 -7.87 12.50
CA LEU A 235 -7.61 -6.56 11.87
C LEU A 235 -6.22 -5.97 12.16
N VAL A 236 -5.45 -5.74 11.11
CA VAL A 236 -4.21 -4.95 11.11
C VAL A 236 -4.56 -3.49 10.82
N ARG A 237 -4.16 -2.58 11.71
CA ARG A 237 -4.57 -1.17 11.64
C ARG A 237 -3.59 -0.33 10.82
N VAL A 238 -4.05 0.18 9.68
CA VAL A 238 -3.30 1.07 8.80
C VAL A 238 -4.21 2.18 8.28
N GLY A 239 -3.64 3.36 8.02
CA GLY A 239 -4.37 4.50 7.49
C GLY A 239 -5.15 5.29 8.55
N PHE A 240 -6.26 5.91 8.14
CA PHE A 240 -7.02 6.85 8.96
C PHE A 240 -8.53 6.59 8.87
N PRO A 241 -9.32 6.76 9.95
CA PRO A 241 -8.90 7.09 11.32
C PRO A 241 -8.61 5.85 12.18
N ILE A 242 -7.53 5.91 12.97
CA ILE A 242 -7.25 4.92 14.02
C ILE A 242 -7.57 5.53 15.39
N HIS A 243 -8.78 5.29 15.89
CA HIS A 243 -9.31 5.91 17.11
C HIS A 243 -9.46 4.93 18.29
N ASP A 244 -9.31 3.63 18.03
CA ASP A 244 -9.42 2.57 19.05
C ASP A 244 -8.05 2.10 19.56
N ARG A 245 -6.96 2.80 19.21
CA ARG A 245 -5.60 2.55 19.68
C ARG A 245 -4.89 3.87 20.00
N ILE A 246 -4.16 3.89 21.11
CA ILE A 246 -3.29 5.01 21.45
C ILE A 246 -2.06 4.97 20.55
N GLY A 247 -1.77 6.09 19.89
CA GLY A 247 -0.62 6.20 18.98
C GLY A 247 -0.87 5.72 17.56
N GLY A 248 -2.12 5.48 17.16
CA GLY A 248 -2.47 5.13 15.79
C GLY A 248 -1.94 6.11 14.74
N GLN A 249 -1.90 7.40 15.07
CA GLN A 249 -1.33 8.46 14.23
C GLN A 249 0.20 8.41 14.08
N ARG A 250 0.89 7.56 14.87
CA ARG A 250 2.35 7.39 14.82
C ARG A 250 2.76 6.07 14.18
N LEU A 251 1.81 5.29 13.66
CA LEU A 251 2.11 4.05 12.96
C LEU A 251 2.80 4.37 11.64
N LEU A 252 4.04 3.92 11.52
CA LEU A 252 4.89 4.13 10.35
C LEU A 252 4.74 2.93 9.43
N HIS A 253 4.31 3.17 8.20
CA HIS A 253 4.18 2.16 7.14
C HIS A 253 4.90 2.56 5.84
N LEU A 254 5.53 3.76 5.82
CA LEU A 254 6.30 4.26 4.67
C LEU A 254 7.80 4.01 4.83
N GLY A 255 8.49 3.82 3.71
CA GLY A 255 9.91 3.51 3.60
C GLY A 255 10.26 2.13 4.16
N TYR A 256 11.53 1.73 4.06
CA TYR A 256 11.99 0.40 4.49
C TYR A 256 11.65 0.12 5.96
N ARG A 257 11.87 1.11 6.84
CA ARG A 257 11.53 0.98 8.26
C ARG A 257 10.03 0.86 8.54
N GLY A 258 9.20 1.53 7.75
CA GLY A 258 7.74 1.40 7.87
C GLY A 258 7.24 0.06 7.35
N ALA A 259 7.77 -0.37 6.20
CA ALA A 259 7.51 -1.68 5.64
C ALA A 259 7.90 -2.81 6.60
N GLN A 260 9.07 -2.71 7.26
CA GLN A 260 9.48 -3.65 8.31
C GLN A 260 8.45 -3.75 9.43
N ARG A 261 8.04 -2.61 9.99
CA ARG A 261 7.04 -2.59 11.08
C ARG A 261 5.72 -3.20 10.65
N LEU A 262 5.25 -2.84 9.45
CA LEU A 262 4.01 -3.37 8.92
C LEU A 262 4.10 -4.88 8.67
N PHE A 263 5.22 -5.36 8.15
CA PHE A 263 5.49 -6.78 7.94
C PHE A 263 5.49 -7.56 9.25
N ASP A 264 6.18 -7.06 10.27
CA ASP A 264 6.21 -7.65 11.61
C ASP A 264 4.81 -7.66 12.24
N ASP A 265 4.05 -6.57 12.11
CA ASP A 265 2.69 -6.46 12.64
C ASP A 265 1.73 -7.46 11.96
N ILE A 266 1.79 -7.60 10.63
CA ILE A 266 0.99 -8.58 9.88
C ILE A 266 1.34 -10.00 10.31
N THR A 267 2.64 -10.32 10.31
CA THR A 267 3.14 -11.66 10.65
C THR A 267 2.73 -12.05 12.08
N ASN A 268 2.97 -11.16 13.05
CA ASN A 268 2.63 -11.41 14.45
C ASN A 268 1.13 -11.50 14.68
N THR A 269 0.33 -10.75 13.91
CA THR A 269 -1.14 -10.84 13.95
C THR A 269 -1.61 -12.22 13.50
N LEU A 270 -1.08 -12.73 12.39
CA LEU A 270 -1.40 -14.07 11.89
C LEU A 270 -0.93 -15.17 12.83
N LEU A 271 0.25 -15.03 13.42
CA LEU A 271 0.77 -15.98 14.40
C LEU A 271 -0.09 -16.01 15.66
N ARG A 272 -0.49 -14.84 16.18
CA ARG A 272 -1.40 -14.74 17.31
C ARG A 272 -2.73 -15.42 17.01
N GLU A 273 -3.31 -15.16 15.84
CA GLU A 273 -4.57 -15.79 15.44
C GLU A 273 -4.48 -17.31 15.40
N LYS A 274 -3.36 -17.85 14.86
CA LYS A 274 -3.08 -19.30 14.87
C LYS A 274 -2.94 -19.84 16.29
N GLN A 275 -2.31 -19.08 17.21
CA GLN A 275 -2.14 -19.45 18.61
C GLN A 275 -3.46 -19.49 19.36
N ASP A 276 -4.26 -18.43 19.24
CA ASP A 276 -5.53 -18.28 19.96
C ASP A 276 -6.55 -19.35 19.53
N LYS A 277 -6.41 -19.89 18.31
CA LYS A 277 -7.22 -20.99 17.77
C LYS A 277 -6.63 -22.39 18.03
N SER A 278 -5.42 -22.50 18.57
CA SER A 278 -4.76 -23.79 18.84
C SER A 278 -5.22 -24.38 20.17
N GLU A 279 -5.72 -25.62 20.16
CA GLU A 279 -6.11 -26.35 21.38
C GLU A 279 -4.90 -26.80 22.23
N VAL A 280 -3.71 -26.88 21.63
CA VAL A 280 -2.50 -27.48 22.24
C VAL A 280 -1.49 -26.44 22.73
N GLY A 281 -1.77 -25.15 22.56
CA GLY A 281 -0.86 -24.05 22.91
C GLY A 281 0.45 -24.06 22.11
N TYR A 282 1.55 -23.63 22.74
CA TYR A 282 2.86 -23.38 22.10
C TYR A 282 3.63 -24.65 21.69
N SER A 283 3.12 -25.85 22.00
CA SER A 283 3.92 -27.09 21.91
C SER A 283 4.25 -27.52 20.48
N TYR A 284 3.50 -27.09 19.46
CA TYR A 284 3.79 -27.38 18.05
C TYR A 284 3.22 -26.29 17.14
N MET A 285 4.05 -25.33 16.72
CA MET A 285 3.62 -24.23 15.83
C MET A 285 4.51 -24.01 14.63
#